data_AF-A0A154P852-F1
#
_entry.id   AF-A0A154P852-F1
#
_cell.length_a   1.000
_cell.length_b   1.000
_cell.length_c   1.000
_cell.angle_alpha   90.00
_cell.angle_beta   90.00
_cell.angle_gamma   90.00
#
_symmetry.space_group_name_H-M   'P 1'
#
loop_
_entity.id
_entity.type
_entity.pdbx_description
1 polymer ?
#
loop_
_entity_poly.entity_id
_entity_poly.type
_entity_poly.pdbx_seq_one_letter_code
_entity_poly.pdbx_strand_id
1 'polypeptide(L)' 'PPRSCDLTSLAFFLRGYVKVKVYSKAPATIQTLRGNIRALIREIKPDLSDNVMKNFLKRMADFLLHL' A
#
# COMPACT_ATOMS: atom_id res chain seq x y z
N PRO A 1 -14.80 20.44 4.37
CA PRO A 1 -14.27 20.45 2.99
C PRO A 1 -12.82 19.91 2.97
N PRO A 2 -12.07 20.06 1.89
CA PRO A 2 -11.46 19.00 1.08
C PRO A 2 -10.26 18.29 1.73
N ARG A 3 -10.42 17.35 2.68
CA ARG A 3 -9.36 16.38 3.04
C ARG A 3 -9.95 15.09 3.56
N SER A 4 -10.26 14.18 2.64
CA SER A 4 -10.40 12.75 2.89
C SER A 4 -9.03 12.15 3.29
N CYS A 5 -8.39 12.68 4.34
CA CYS A 5 -7.10 12.20 4.83
C CYS A 5 -7.25 10.81 5.46
N ASP A 6 -8.41 10.54 6.08
CA ASP A 6 -8.68 9.30 6.81
C ASP A 6 -8.91 8.08 5.88
N LEU A 7 -9.38 8.30 4.65
CA LEU A 7 -9.49 7.23 3.63
C LEU A 7 -8.20 6.99 2.85
N THR A 8 -7.15 7.81 3.04
CA THR A 8 -5.97 7.79 2.15
C THR A 8 -4.76 7.11 2.76
N SER A 9 -4.70 6.80 4.05
CA SER A 9 -3.49 6.16 4.62
C SER A 9 -3.26 4.74 4.09
N LEU A 10 -4.32 3.95 3.92
CA LEU A 10 -4.22 2.63 3.28
C LEU A 10 -3.81 2.75 1.81
N ALA A 11 -4.45 3.67 1.08
CA ALA A 11 -4.12 3.94 -0.32
C ALA A 11 -2.68 4.47 -0.48
N PHE A 12 -2.19 5.28 0.46
CA PHE A 12 -0.83 5.80 0.51
C PHE A 12 0.18 4.70 0.80
N PHE A 13 -0.11 3.84 1.78
CA PHE A 13 0.71 2.66 2.09
C PHE A 13 0.78 1.71 0.90
N LEU A 14 -0.36 1.34 0.32
CA LEU A 14 -0.42 0.45 -0.84
C LEU A 14 0.35 1.05 -2.03
N ARG A 15 0.19 2.34 -2.30
CA ARG A 15 0.93 3.01 -3.37
C ARG A 15 2.45 2.97 -3.11
N GLY A 16 2.89 3.19 -1.87
CA GLY A 16 4.30 3.07 -1.48
C GLY A 16 4.84 1.64 -1.62
N TYR A 17 4.10 0.65 -1.11
CA TYR A 17 4.41 -0.77 -1.20
C TYR A 17 4.54 -1.25 -2.65
N VAL A 18 3.53 -0.91 -3.47
CA VAL A 18 3.52 -1.23 -4.90
C VAL A 18 4.72 -0.61 -5.61
N LYS A 19 5.02 0.66 -5.33
CA LYS A 19 6.18 1.35 -5.92
C LYS A 19 7.48 0.63 -5.58
N VAL A 20 7.74 0.35 -4.30
CA VAL A 20 8.98 -0.33 -3.89
C VAL A 20 9.13 -1.69 -4.59
N LYS A 21 8.06 -2.50 -4.60
CA LYS A 21 8.10 -3.84 -5.20
C LYS A 21 8.23 -3.84 -6.72
N VAL A 22 7.49 -2.97 -7.42
CA VAL A 22 7.50 -2.89 -8.88
C VAL A 22 8.83 -2.38 -9.42
N TYR A 23 9.45 -1.42 -8.72
CA TYR A 23 10.73 -0.85 -9.11
C TYR A 23 11.96 -1.61 -8.56
N SER A 24 11.78 -2.61 -7.69
CA SER A 24 12.88 -3.42 -7.16
C SER A 24 13.73 -4.11 -8.24
N LYS A 25 13.13 -4.39 -9.41
CA LYS A 25 13.81 -5.02 -10.56
C LYS A 25 14.11 -4.05 -11.71
N ALA A 26 14.00 -2.73 -11.50
CA ALA A 26 14.24 -1.68 -12.49
C ALA A 26 13.70 -2.04 -13.90
N PRO A 27 12.37 -2.09 -14.09
CA PRO A 27 11.79 -2.55 -15.34
C PRO A 27 12.23 -1.68 -16.52
N ALA A 28 12.84 -2.30 -17.53
CA ALA A 28 13.38 -1.62 -18.70
C ALA A 28 12.30 -1.14 -19.69
N THR A 29 11.06 -1.64 -19.59
CA THR A 29 9.96 -1.28 -20.50
C THR A 29 8.64 -1.05 -19.76
N ILE A 30 7.75 -0.28 -20.39
CA ILE A 30 6.38 -0.04 -19.90
C ILE A 30 5.58 -1.36 -19.81
N GLN A 31 5.83 -2.32 -20.71
CA GLN A 31 5.17 -3.62 -20.68
C GLN A 31 5.61 -4.43 -19.45
N THR A 32 6.91 -4.48 -19.16
CA THR A 32 7.44 -5.12 -17.95
C THR A 32 6.89 -4.46 -16.69
N LEU A 33 6.81 -3.12 -16.66
CA LEU A 33 6.22 -2.37 -15.56
C LEU A 33 4.75 -2.74 -15.33
N ARG A 34 3.94 -2.77 -16.38
CA ARG A 34 2.53 -3.19 -16.32
C ARG A 34 2.38 -4.64 -15.86
N GLY A 35 3.25 -5.53 -16.34
CA GLY A 35 3.29 -6.93 -15.92
C GLY A 35 3.57 -7.08 -14.43
N ASN A 36 4.59 -6.38 -13.94
CA ASN A 36 4.97 -6.38 -12.53
C ASN A 36 3.85 -5.85 -11.62
N ILE A 37 3.16 -4.77 -12.02
CA ILE A 37 2.01 -4.25 -11.27
C ILE A 37 0.89 -5.28 -11.20
N ARG A 38 0.51 -5.90 -12.33
CA ARG A 38 -0.56 -6.91 -12.36
C ARG A 38 -0.21 -8.19 -11.60
N ALA A 39 1.05 -8.60 -11.62
CA ALA A 39 1.52 -9.74 -10.83
C ALA A 39 1.46 -9.41 -9.34
N LEU A 40 1.98 -8.25 -8.95
CA LEU A 40 1.97 -7.81 -7.56
C LEU A 40 0.55 -7.67 -7.01
N ILE A 41 -0.38 -7.07 -7.76
CA ILE A 41 -1.78 -6.95 -7.34
C ILE A 41 -2.42 -8.34 -7.14
N ARG A 42 -2.07 -9.32 -7.99
CA ARG A 42 -2.54 -10.72 -7.83
C ARG A 42 -1.91 -11.44 -6.64
N GLU A 43 -0.69 -11.05 -6.24
CA GLU A 43 -0.02 -11.55 -5.04
C GLU A 43 -0.52 -10.92 -3.74
N ILE A 44 -1.17 -9.75 -3.80
CA ILE A 44 -1.85 -9.13 -2.66
C ILE A 44 -3.05 -10.01 -2.30
N LYS A 45 -2.80 -11.01 -1.45
CA LYS A 45 -3.83 -11.86 -0.86
C LYS A 45 -4.74 -11.06 0.07
N PRO A 46 -6.00 -11.48 0.27
CA PRO A 46 -6.89 -10.87 1.26
C PRO A 46 -6.24 -10.78 2.65
N ASP A 47 -5.46 -11.79 3.05
CA ASP A 47 -4.71 -11.79 4.30
C ASP A 47 -3.72 -10.61 4.44
N LEU A 48 -3.12 -10.16 3.34
CA LEU A 48 -2.22 -9.00 3.34
C LEU A 48 -3.02 -7.72 3.57
N SER A 49 -4.22 -7.62 2.99
CA SER A 49 -5.10 -6.47 3.19
C SER A 49 -5.55 -6.36 4.65
N ASP A 50 -5.93 -7.49 5.26
CA ASP A 50 -6.32 -7.55 6.68
C ASP A 50 -5.16 -7.19 7.61
N ASN A 51 -3.95 -7.69 7.32
CA ASN A 51 -2.76 -7.39 8.12
C ASN A 51 -2.32 -5.92 8.00
N VAL A 52 -2.49 -5.32 6.82
CA VAL A 52 -2.24 -3.88 6.61
C VAL A 52 -3.28 -3.06 7.37
N MET A 53 -4.56 -3.44 7.32
CA MET A 53 -5.62 -2.74 8.06
C MET A 53 -5.41 -2.82 9.57
N LYS A 54 -5.07 -4.00 10.11
CA LYS A 54 -4.74 -4.19 11.53
C LYS A 54 -3.54 -3.32 11.95
N ASN A 55 -2.47 -3.29 11.16
CA ASN A 55 -1.31 -2.44 11.44
C ASN A 55 -1.64 -0.95 11.36
N PHE A 56 -2.50 -0.54 10.42
CA PHE A 56 -2.93 0.84 10.31
C PHE A 56 -3.75 1.28 11.54
N LEU A 57 -4.74 0.47 11.93
CA LEU A 57 -5.54 0.70 13.13
C LEU A 57 -4.68 0.76 14.39
N LYS A 58 -3.68 -0.12 14.51
CA LYS A 58 -2.73 -0.09 15.63
C LYS A 58 -1.94 1.23 15.67
N ARG A 59 -1.41 1.71 14.54
CA ARG A 59 -0.65 2.98 14.50
C ARG A 59 -1.53 4.19 14.78
N MET A 60 -2.77 4.18 14.32
CA MET A 60 -3.75 5.21 14.65
C MET A 60 -4.07 5.20 16.16
N ALA A 61 -4.26 4.03 16.75
CA ALA A 61 -4.50 3.87 18.18
C ALA A 61 -3.30 4.34 19.02
N ASP A 62 -2.07 3.94 18.65
CA ASP A 62 -0.84 4.40 19.32
C ASP A 62 -0.71 5.93 19.24
N PHE A 63 -0.99 6.53 18.07
CA PHE A 63 -0.95 7.99 17.91
C PHE A 63 -1.97 8.72 18.80
N LEU A 64 -3.17 8.16 18.95
CA LEU A 64 -4.23 8.71 19.82
C LEU A 64 -3.94 8.53 21.31
N LEU A 65 -3.19 7.50 21.71
CA LEU A 65 -2.80 7.23 23.10
C LEU A 65 -1.64 8.10 23.58
N HIS A 66 -0.89 8.69 22.65
CA HIS A 66 0.24 9.59 22.91
C HIS A 66 -0.09 11.07 22.67
N LEU A 67 -1.38 11.42 22.58
CA LEU A 67 -1.95 12.78 22.53
C LEU A 67 -2.59 13.12 23.88
#